data_AF-A0A1F5LSH7-F1
#
_entry.id   AF-A0A1F5LSH7-F1
#
_cell.length_a   1.000
_cell.length_b   1.000
_cell.length_c   1.000
_cell.angle_alpha   90.00
_cell.angle_beta   90.00
_cell.angle_gamma   90.00
#
_symmetry.space_group_name_H-M   'P 1'
#
loop_
_entity.id
_entity.type
_entity.pdbx_description
1 polymer ?
#
loop_
_entity_poly.entity_id
_entity_poly.type
_entity_poly.pdbx_seq_one_letter_code
_entity_poly.pdbx_strand_id
1 'polypeptide(L)'
;MRIMKPSLSPALKPGPTPRLATKSALRAFQYTEEYDIAEPLIASILWGRSRERQQASVQLDSVNDQIQAKNIRYKIPKSNGCIDIAAFKTASEQLVQASITFAGSQDTTLFLRAKNDLDKCIRLCKLPKSWNIEWGEFLDFHRERVGRSNTQGNHHKKSRNAQRDLPNEAEDEYDDGDVQAGYHEESGVDDEEEEEQEETHNGYHGDENEYSDQEDEYDDDEEEEYDEYDDEENEHDQGEGDGYDEGEGEEDDEYDDAEDDELDQENPDHDSFYDGPELIYHTERELECVDIGLVRRRAQNHYGLLLTSGSILGWRKTKLAGLVAVMGYECQGKRTARVKRHNDPNDEQESVMKDRSSSKVLGIGLIAWEVDSKSVFEPTKSLFPTTNGTYPATFIAVRWEGDIWTWESREDFHSLMKDLSQFEVDILMYFMAISQEGDYLKAMTGKRPTFPGLGFDIAST
;
A
#
# COMPACT_ATOMS: atom_id res chain seq x y z
N MET A 1 -56.90 49.18 14.45
CA MET A 1 -56.09 48.39 13.50
C MET A 1 -54.85 49.18 13.14
N ARG A 2 -53.68 48.80 13.66
CA ARG A 2 -52.38 49.40 13.33
C ARG A 2 -51.68 48.49 12.33
N ILE A 3 -51.35 49.03 11.17
CA ILE A 3 -50.61 48.33 10.11
C ILE A 3 -49.13 48.42 10.45
N MET A 4 -48.49 47.28 10.73
CA MET A 4 -47.05 47.18 10.91
C MET A 4 -46.36 47.20 9.54
N LYS A 5 -45.32 48.03 9.39
CA LYS A 5 -44.41 48.03 8.24
C LYS A 5 -43.32 46.97 8.44
N PRO A 6 -42.97 46.17 7.41
CA PRO A 6 -41.88 45.22 7.51
C PRO A 6 -40.53 45.94 7.43
N SER A 7 -39.63 45.53 8.31
CA SER A 7 -38.22 45.94 8.39
C SER A 7 -37.41 45.24 7.30
N LEU A 8 -36.69 46.00 6.48
CA LEU A 8 -35.75 45.48 5.49
C LEU A 8 -34.39 45.24 6.16
N SER A 9 -33.90 44.01 6.10
CA SER A 9 -32.57 43.60 6.57
C SER A 9 -31.47 44.17 5.66
N PRO A 10 -30.29 44.53 6.20
CA PRO A 10 -29.19 45.06 5.40
C PRO A 10 -28.48 43.97 4.59
N ALA A 11 -28.11 44.32 3.36
CA ALA A 11 -27.43 43.45 2.40
C ALA A 11 -26.05 43.00 2.90
N LEU A 12 -25.79 41.69 2.78
CA LEU A 12 -24.50 41.05 3.06
C LEU A 12 -23.43 41.57 2.07
N LYS A 13 -22.28 41.98 2.61
CA LYS A 13 -21.12 42.39 1.79
C LYS A 13 -20.57 41.17 1.03
N PRO A 14 -20.16 41.33 -0.24
CA PRO A 14 -19.53 40.26 -1.00
C PRO A 14 -18.20 39.85 -0.36
N GLY A 15 -18.01 38.55 -0.17
CA GLY A 15 -16.78 37.97 0.37
C GLY A 15 -15.58 38.12 -0.59
N PRO A 16 -14.35 37.95 -0.07
CA PRO A 16 -13.13 38.11 -0.84
C PRO A 16 -13.06 37.11 -2.00
N THR A 17 -12.67 37.61 -3.17
CA THR A 17 -12.51 36.83 -4.39
C THR A 17 -11.44 35.74 -4.19
N PRO A 18 -11.73 34.48 -4.53
CA PRO A 18 -10.78 33.39 -4.34
C PRO A 18 -9.51 33.61 -5.16
N ARG A 19 -8.34 33.61 -4.50
CA ARG A 19 -7.03 33.68 -5.14
C ARG A 19 -6.83 32.43 -6.00
N LEU A 20 -6.61 32.63 -7.30
CA LEU A 20 -6.24 31.58 -8.25
C LEU A 20 -4.97 30.88 -7.77
N ALA A 21 -5.07 29.59 -7.50
CA ALA A 21 -3.94 28.75 -7.12
C ALA A 21 -2.81 28.88 -8.16
N THR A 22 -1.58 29.03 -7.67
CA THR A 22 -0.39 29.20 -8.50
C THR A 22 -0.20 28.02 -9.46
N LYS A 23 0.13 28.31 -10.73
CA LYS A 23 0.27 27.36 -11.86
C LYS A 23 1.20 26.15 -11.58
N SER A 24 2.03 26.17 -10.54
CA SER A 24 2.91 25.06 -10.17
C SER A 24 2.18 23.91 -9.48
N ALA A 25 1.15 24.20 -8.67
CA ALA A 25 0.37 23.18 -7.95
C ALA A 25 -0.52 22.35 -8.88
N LEU A 26 -0.96 22.92 -10.01
CA LEU A 26 -1.77 22.24 -11.02
C LEU A 26 -1.01 21.17 -11.82
N ARG A 27 0.33 21.18 -11.82
CA ARG A 27 1.14 20.24 -12.64
C ARG A 27 1.29 18.86 -12.02
N ALA A 28 1.27 18.73 -10.69
CA ALA A 28 1.43 17.44 -10.00
C ALA A 28 0.21 16.52 -10.19
N PHE A 29 -0.96 17.09 -10.52
CA PHE A 29 -2.21 16.34 -10.71
C PHE A 29 -2.43 15.81 -12.13
N GLN A 30 -1.54 16.09 -13.09
CA GLN A 30 -1.81 15.81 -14.51
C GLN A 30 -1.72 14.32 -14.90
N TYR A 31 -0.93 13.52 -14.17
CA TYR A 31 -0.71 12.10 -14.49
C TYR A 31 -1.04 11.17 -13.31
N THR A 32 -1.85 11.62 -12.35
CA THR A 32 -2.12 10.84 -11.12
C THR A 32 -2.67 9.45 -11.45
N GLU A 33 -3.52 9.32 -12.46
CA GLU A 33 -4.07 8.02 -12.89
C GLU A 33 -3.01 7.10 -13.48
N GLU A 34 -2.19 7.62 -14.39
CA GLU A 34 -1.10 6.86 -15.00
C GLU A 34 -0.05 6.46 -13.97
N TYR A 35 0.24 7.34 -13.01
CA TYR A 35 1.20 7.07 -11.94
C TYR A 35 0.67 6.05 -10.94
N ASP A 36 -0.62 6.09 -10.57
CA ASP A 36 -1.25 5.05 -9.73
C ASP A 36 -1.15 3.66 -10.37
N ILE A 37 -1.24 3.57 -11.71
CA ILE A 37 -1.07 2.33 -12.46
C ILE A 37 0.41 1.93 -12.54
N ALA A 38 1.30 2.90 -12.79
CA ALA A 38 2.72 2.66 -12.99
C ALA A 38 3.46 2.23 -11.71
N GLU A 39 3.07 2.74 -10.55
CA GLU A 39 3.74 2.50 -9.27
C GLU A 39 3.97 0.99 -8.97
N PRO A 40 2.95 0.11 -9.00
CA PRO A 40 3.16 -1.33 -8.79
C PRO A 40 3.99 -1.99 -9.91
N LEU A 41 3.96 -1.46 -11.13
CA LEU A 41 4.76 -1.97 -12.26
C LEU A 41 6.24 -1.62 -12.09
N ILE A 42 6.53 -0.40 -11.63
CA ILE A 42 7.89 0.04 -11.31
C ILE A 42 8.46 -0.79 -10.16
N ALA A 43 7.68 -1.03 -9.10
CA ALA A 43 8.08 -1.93 -8.03
C ALA A 43 8.39 -3.34 -8.57
N SER A 44 7.59 -3.84 -9.53
CA SER A 44 7.83 -5.13 -10.18
C SER A 44 9.11 -5.14 -11.03
N ILE A 45 9.49 -4.02 -11.68
CA ILE A 45 10.77 -3.91 -12.40
C ILE A 45 11.96 -3.93 -11.44
N LEU A 46 11.89 -3.15 -10.36
CA LEU A 46 12.99 -3.02 -9.40
C LEU A 46 13.19 -4.31 -8.61
N TRP A 47 12.12 -4.90 -8.11
CA TRP A 47 12.17 -5.95 -7.09
C TRP A 47 11.72 -7.33 -7.58
N GLY A 48 10.90 -7.39 -8.63
CA GLY A 48 10.29 -8.62 -9.11
C GLY A 48 11.26 -9.62 -9.75
N ARG A 49 10.75 -10.78 -10.14
CA ARG A 49 11.50 -11.82 -10.86
C ARG A 49 11.63 -11.46 -12.35
N SER A 50 12.56 -12.10 -13.07
CA SER A 50 12.82 -11.81 -14.50
C SER A 50 11.55 -11.76 -15.37
N ARG A 51 10.63 -12.72 -15.20
CA ARG A 51 9.35 -12.75 -15.94
C ARG A 51 8.42 -11.58 -15.57
N GLU A 52 8.32 -11.26 -14.28
CA GLU A 52 7.50 -10.14 -13.78
C GLU A 52 8.05 -8.81 -14.29
N ARG A 53 9.38 -8.62 -14.27
CA ARG A 53 10.06 -7.44 -14.82
C ARG A 53 9.76 -7.24 -16.30
N GLN A 54 9.79 -8.31 -17.09
CA GLN A 54 9.47 -8.26 -18.51
C GLN A 54 8.01 -7.87 -18.75
N GLN A 55 7.07 -8.50 -18.03
CA GLN A 55 5.66 -8.19 -18.14
C GLN A 55 5.35 -6.74 -17.72
N ALA A 56 5.93 -6.28 -16.61
CA ALA A 56 5.78 -4.92 -16.12
C ALA A 56 6.34 -3.88 -17.11
N SER A 57 7.47 -4.17 -17.77
CA SER A 57 8.02 -3.31 -18.82
C SER A 57 7.04 -3.10 -19.97
N VAL A 58 6.42 -4.17 -20.47
CA VAL A 58 5.47 -4.08 -21.59
C VAL A 58 4.22 -3.28 -21.18
N GLN A 59 3.76 -3.44 -19.93
CA GLN A 59 2.62 -2.69 -19.42
C GLN A 59 2.96 -1.20 -19.23
N LEU A 60 4.18 -0.87 -18.81
CA LEU A 60 4.63 0.52 -18.69
C LEU A 60 4.77 1.22 -20.03
N ASP A 61 5.07 0.51 -21.13
CA ASP A 61 5.05 1.10 -22.47
C ASP A 61 3.64 1.64 -22.79
N SER A 62 2.59 0.87 -22.47
CA SER A 62 1.19 1.32 -22.64
C SER A 62 0.84 2.51 -21.74
N VAL A 63 1.39 2.59 -20.53
CA VAL A 63 1.21 3.77 -19.66
C VAL A 63 1.90 4.99 -20.26
N ASN A 64 3.12 4.84 -20.78
CA ASN A 64 3.84 5.91 -21.46
C ASN A 64 3.08 6.41 -22.70
N ASP A 65 2.45 5.53 -23.47
CA ASP A 65 1.59 5.94 -24.60
C ASP A 65 0.44 6.84 -24.14
N GLN A 66 -0.20 6.52 -23.01
CA GLN A 66 -1.26 7.34 -22.41
C GLN A 66 -0.74 8.71 -21.96
N ILE A 67 0.41 8.75 -21.29
CA ILE A 67 1.08 9.99 -20.88
C ILE A 67 1.42 10.85 -22.09
N GLN A 68 1.97 10.25 -23.16
CA GLN A 68 2.30 10.96 -24.40
C GLN A 68 1.06 11.51 -25.09
N ALA A 69 -0.04 10.75 -25.13
CA ALA A 69 -1.32 11.22 -25.67
C ALA A 69 -1.84 12.43 -24.89
N LYS A 70 -1.77 12.41 -23.55
CA LYS A 70 -2.08 13.58 -22.71
C LYS A 70 -1.14 14.74 -23.00
N ASN A 71 0.16 14.49 -23.15
CA ASN A 71 1.13 15.54 -23.45
C ASN A 71 0.82 16.26 -24.76
N ILE A 72 0.49 15.51 -25.81
CA ILE A 72 0.06 16.06 -27.10
C ILE A 72 -1.21 16.89 -26.93
N ARG A 73 -2.23 16.34 -26.25
CA ARG A 73 -3.52 17.01 -26.03
C ARG A 73 -3.39 18.35 -25.30
N TYR A 74 -2.50 18.42 -24.30
CA TYR A 74 -2.32 19.62 -23.47
C TYR A 74 -1.12 20.48 -23.88
N LYS A 75 -0.50 20.22 -25.05
CA LYS A 75 0.69 20.93 -25.54
C LYS A 75 1.84 20.95 -24.52
N ILE A 76 2.02 19.87 -23.77
CA ILE A 76 3.11 19.67 -22.82
C ILE A 76 4.30 19.02 -23.56
N PRO A 77 5.56 19.35 -23.22
CA PRO A 77 6.72 18.68 -23.79
C PRO A 77 6.61 17.15 -23.67
N LYS A 78 6.88 16.41 -24.75
CA LYS A 78 6.70 14.95 -24.82
C LYS A 78 7.41 14.18 -23.71
N SER A 79 8.59 14.65 -23.29
CA SER A 79 9.41 14.02 -22.25
C SER A 79 8.87 14.21 -20.83
N ASN A 80 7.93 15.13 -20.62
CA ASN A 80 7.42 15.45 -19.29
C ASN A 80 6.53 14.32 -18.76
N GLY A 81 6.87 13.78 -17.60
CA GLY A 81 6.13 12.69 -16.96
C GLY A 81 6.31 11.31 -17.59
N CYS A 82 7.02 11.19 -18.72
CA CYS A 82 7.32 9.89 -19.31
C CYS A 82 8.29 9.09 -18.44
N ILE A 83 7.98 7.81 -18.26
CA ILE A 83 8.72 6.87 -17.44
C ILE A 83 9.86 6.29 -18.28
N ASP A 84 11.11 6.55 -17.88
CA ASP A 84 12.27 5.94 -18.53
C ASP A 84 12.45 4.49 -18.06
N ILE A 85 11.78 3.56 -18.74
CA ILE A 85 11.78 2.13 -18.40
C ILE A 85 13.20 1.55 -18.46
N ALA A 86 14.07 2.07 -19.34
CA ALA A 86 15.45 1.60 -19.45
C ALA A 86 16.28 1.99 -18.22
N ALA A 87 16.07 3.20 -17.68
CA ALA A 87 16.70 3.63 -16.44
C ALA A 87 16.27 2.74 -15.25
N PHE A 88 14.98 2.42 -15.11
CA PHE A 88 14.50 1.52 -14.05
C PHE A 88 15.05 0.08 -14.18
N LYS A 89 15.17 -0.45 -15.41
CA LYS A 89 15.83 -1.74 -15.66
C LYS A 89 17.30 -1.72 -15.27
N THR A 90 18.01 -0.67 -15.66
CA THR A 90 19.42 -0.47 -15.32
C THR A 90 19.61 -0.39 -13.81
N ALA A 91 18.76 0.38 -13.11
CA ALA A 91 18.78 0.46 -11.65
C ALA A 91 18.54 -0.92 -11.00
N SER A 92 17.57 -1.69 -11.51
CA SER A 92 17.28 -3.05 -11.04
C SER A 92 18.50 -3.99 -11.18
N GLU A 93 19.23 -3.91 -12.29
CA GLU A 93 20.48 -4.66 -12.50
C GLU A 93 21.60 -4.22 -11.56
N GLN A 94 21.75 -2.90 -11.35
CA GLN A 94 22.71 -2.36 -10.39
C GLN A 94 22.39 -2.79 -8.95
N LEU A 95 21.12 -2.83 -8.55
CA LEU A 95 20.70 -3.31 -7.23
C LEU A 95 21.01 -4.80 -7.03
N VAL A 96 20.89 -5.61 -8.07
CA VAL A 96 21.32 -7.01 -8.05
C VAL A 96 22.82 -7.10 -7.76
N GLN A 97 23.65 -6.31 -8.44
CA GLN A 97 25.10 -6.29 -8.21
C GLN A 97 25.47 -5.72 -6.83
N ALA A 98 24.76 -4.68 -6.39
CA ALA A 98 24.92 -4.13 -5.06
C ALA A 98 24.62 -5.17 -3.98
N SER A 99 23.55 -5.97 -4.14
CA SER A 99 23.20 -7.04 -3.21
C SER A 99 24.28 -8.12 -3.11
N ILE A 100 24.88 -8.52 -4.24
CA ILE A 100 25.99 -9.49 -4.28
C ILE A 100 27.23 -8.92 -3.57
N THR A 101 27.59 -7.68 -3.88
CA THR A 101 28.77 -7.01 -3.31
C THR A 101 28.61 -6.79 -1.80
N PHE A 102 27.42 -6.37 -1.38
CA PHE A 102 27.06 -6.17 0.01
C PHE A 102 27.14 -7.48 0.82
N ALA A 103 26.73 -8.62 0.23
CA ALA A 103 26.83 -9.93 0.89
C ALA A 103 28.29 -10.31 1.24
N GLY A 104 29.26 -9.93 0.39
CA GLY A 104 30.66 -10.30 0.58
C GLY A 104 31.49 -9.29 1.38
N SER A 105 31.13 -8.01 1.33
CA SER A 105 31.99 -6.92 1.84
C SER A 105 31.26 -5.84 2.64
N GLN A 106 29.92 -5.91 2.74
CA GLN A 106 29.07 -4.84 3.28
C GLN A 106 29.23 -3.48 2.58
N ASP A 107 29.84 -3.44 1.38
CA ASP A 107 30.00 -2.22 0.59
C ASP A 107 28.65 -1.73 0.05
N THR A 108 28.36 -0.44 0.29
CA THR A 108 27.13 0.25 -0.09
C THR A 108 27.29 1.15 -1.31
N THR A 109 28.49 1.27 -1.87
CA THR A 109 28.80 2.21 -2.97
C THR A 109 27.95 1.96 -4.22
N LEU A 110 27.77 0.70 -4.61
CA LEU A 110 26.95 0.33 -5.77
C LEU A 110 25.47 0.65 -5.55
N PHE A 111 24.96 0.48 -4.32
CA PHE A 111 23.60 0.88 -3.98
C PHE A 111 23.42 2.40 -4.09
N LEU A 112 24.33 3.18 -3.49
CA LEU A 112 24.27 4.64 -3.53
C LEU A 112 24.36 5.17 -4.96
N ARG A 113 25.19 4.53 -5.80
CA ARG A 113 25.25 4.83 -7.23
C ARG A 113 23.91 4.60 -7.92
N ALA A 114 23.29 3.43 -7.71
CA ALA A 114 22.00 3.10 -8.30
C ALA A 114 20.89 4.07 -7.88
N LYS A 115 20.84 4.41 -6.59
CA LYS A 115 19.91 5.40 -6.03
C LYS A 115 20.11 6.78 -6.68
N ASN A 116 21.35 7.23 -6.85
CA ASN A 116 21.66 8.53 -7.44
C ASN A 116 21.34 8.59 -8.94
N ASP A 117 21.66 7.52 -9.68
CA ASP A 117 21.34 7.41 -11.10
C ASP A 117 19.81 7.44 -11.30
N LEU A 118 19.06 6.72 -10.46
CA LEU A 118 17.60 6.72 -10.49
C LEU A 118 17.00 8.08 -10.07
N ASP A 119 17.54 8.72 -9.03
CA ASP A 119 17.11 10.06 -8.59
C ASP A 119 17.27 11.10 -9.70
N LYS A 120 18.38 11.02 -10.45
CA LYS A 120 18.62 11.87 -11.62
C LYS A 120 17.54 11.65 -12.68
N CYS A 121 17.19 10.40 -12.98
CA CYS A 121 16.12 10.06 -13.90
C CYS A 121 14.76 10.64 -13.43
N ILE A 122 14.40 10.43 -12.17
CA ILE A 122 13.15 10.92 -11.57
C ILE A 122 13.05 12.45 -11.69
N ARG A 123 14.15 13.17 -11.41
CA ARG A 123 14.18 14.63 -11.53
C ARG A 123 14.07 15.11 -12.98
N LEU A 124 14.79 14.49 -13.91
CA LEU A 124 14.77 14.87 -15.33
C LEU A 124 13.39 14.67 -15.97
N CYS A 125 12.74 13.55 -15.66
CA CYS A 125 11.40 13.23 -16.17
C CYS A 125 10.26 13.84 -15.34
N LYS A 126 10.56 14.51 -14.22
CA LYS A 126 9.59 15.06 -13.25
C LYS A 126 8.61 14.00 -12.72
N LEU A 127 9.15 12.85 -12.36
CA LEU A 127 8.42 11.72 -11.77
C LEU A 127 8.23 11.92 -10.26
N PRO A 128 7.33 11.14 -9.60
CA PRO A 128 7.18 11.16 -8.16
C PRO A 128 8.49 10.82 -7.44
N LYS A 129 8.85 11.62 -6.43
CA LYS A 129 10.07 11.40 -5.61
C LYS A 129 10.01 10.08 -4.83
N SER A 130 8.80 9.62 -4.49
CA SER A 130 8.57 8.35 -3.79
C SER A 130 8.97 7.12 -4.60
N TRP A 131 9.19 7.26 -5.92
CA TRP A 131 9.66 6.15 -6.76
C TRP A 131 11.17 5.94 -6.70
N ASN A 132 11.90 6.75 -5.91
CA ASN A 132 13.30 6.49 -5.64
C ASN A 132 13.43 5.38 -4.60
N ILE A 133 14.53 4.64 -4.66
CA ILE A 133 14.76 3.46 -3.83
C ILE A 133 15.19 3.89 -2.43
N GLU A 134 14.56 3.33 -1.40
CA GLU A 134 14.98 3.51 -0.01
C GLU A 134 15.95 2.42 0.46
N TRP A 135 16.76 2.75 1.47
CA TRP A 135 17.73 1.80 2.03
C TRP A 135 17.04 0.58 2.66
N GLY A 136 15.91 0.79 3.35
CA GLY A 136 15.15 -0.29 3.96
C GLY A 136 14.65 -1.31 2.93
N GLU A 137 14.10 -0.85 1.81
CA GLU A 137 13.62 -1.70 0.72
C GLU A 137 14.76 -2.54 0.10
N PHE A 138 15.94 -1.94 -0.07
CA PHE A 138 17.11 -2.66 -0.53
C PHE A 138 17.54 -3.77 0.45
N LEU A 139 17.50 -3.51 1.77
CA LEU A 139 17.82 -4.53 2.77
C LEU A 139 16.80 -5.69 2.75
N ASP A 140 15.52 -5.41 2.57
CA ASP A 140 14.49 -6.43 2.39
C ASP A 140 14.76 -7.29 1.15
N PHE A 141 15.02 -6.64 0.01
CA PHE A 141 15.41 -7.31 -1.23
C PHE A 141 16.66 -8.18 -1.06
N HIS A 142 17.69 -7.67 -0.39
CA HIS A 142 18.91 -8.42 -0.11
C HIS A 142 18.65 -9.65 0.76
N ARG A 143 17.89 -9.51 1.87
CA ARG A 143 17.52 -10.61 2.75
C ARG A 143 16.77 -11.72 2.00
N GLU A 144 15.80 -11.36 1.18
CA GLU A 144 15.06 -12.33 0.37
C GLU A 144 15.98 -13.12 -0.57
N ARG A 145 16.93 -12.43 -1.20
CA ARG A 145 17.87 -13.04 -2.15
C ARG A 145 18.87 -13.98 -1.48
N VAL A 146 19.45 -13.57 -0.35
CA VAL A 146 20.40 -14.40 0.41
C VAL A 146 19.68 -15.60 1.04
N GLY A 147 18.49 -15.40 1.62
CA GLY A 147 17.70 -16.47 2.23
C GLY A 147 17.32 -17.60 1.28
N ARG A 148 17.11 -17.29 -0.01
CA ARG A 148 16.85 -18.31 -1.06
C ARG A 148 18.07 -19.16 -1.41
N SER A 149 19.26 -18.57 -1.34
CA SER A 149 20.50 -19.27 -1.72
C SER A 149 20.86 -20.38 -0.73
N ASN A 150 20.49 -20.21 0.55
CA ASN A 150 20.79 -21.19 1.59
C ASN A 150 19.82 -22.38 1.65
N THR A 151 18.63 -22.28 1.06
CA THR A 151 17.59 -23.32 1.16
C THR A 151 17.58 -24.29 -0.04
N GLN A 152 18.12 -23.90 -1.19
CA GLN A 152 18.19 -24.80 -2.37
C GLN A 152 19.44 -25.70 -2.40
N GLY A 153 20.46 -25.45 -1.58
CA GLY A 153 21.73 -26.18 -1.63
C GLY A 153 21.77 -27.55 -0.92
N ASN A 154 20.79 -27.89 -0.07
CA ASN A 154 20.96 -29.00 0.88
C ASN A 154 20.07 -30.24 0.66
N HIS A 155 19.37 -30.34 -0.48
CA HIS A 155 18.45 -31.47 -0.74
C HIS A 155 18.94 -32.52 -1.76
N HIS A 156 20.16 -32.40 -2.31
CA HIS A 156 20.69 -33.39 -3.28
C HIS A 156 21.83 -34.28 -2.80
N LYS A 157 22.19 -34.28 -1.52
CA LYS A 157 23.10 -35.29 -0.93
C LYS A 157 22.43 -36.08 0.19
N LYS A 158 21.36 -36.82 -0.13
CA LYS A 158 20.89 -37.92 0.73
C LYS A 158 21.07 -39.25 0.02
N SER A 159 22.27 -39.79 0.20
CA SER A 159 22.54 -41.21 0.48
C SER A 159 21.66 -42.23 -0.26
N ARG A 160 22.06 -42.59 -1.48
CA ARG A 160 21.84 -43.96 -1.99
C ARG A 160 22.96 -44.84 -1.44
N ASN A 161 22.78 -45.33 -0.22
CA ASN A 161 23.44 -46.53 0.28
C ASN A 161 22.62 -47.08 1.44
N ALA A 162 21.66 -47.94 1.11
CA ALA A 162 21.05 -48.87 2.04
C ALA A 162 20.86 -50.19 1.30
N GLN A 163 21.57 -51.20 1.79
CA GLN A 163 21.59 -52.60 1.40
C GLN A 163 20.20 -53.13 1.01
N ARG A 164 20.15 -53.72 -0.19
CA ARG A 164 19.16 -54.74 -0.55
C ARG A 164 19.79 -56.09 -0.21
N ASP A 165 19.36 -56.68 0.90
CA ASP A 165 19.41 -58.12 1.10
C ASP A 165 18.09 -58.71 0.59
N LEU A 166 18.12 -59.36 -0.57
CA LEU A 166 17.15 -60.37 -0.98
C LEU A 166 17.88 -61.48 -1.75
N PRO A 167 17.52 -62.76 -1.54
CA PRO A 167 18.23 -63.89 -2.12
C PRO A 167 17.71 -64.25 -3.52
N ASN A 168 18.64 -64.86 -4.27
CA ASN A 168 18.53 -65.68 -5.49
C ASN A 168 17.13 -66.22 -5.84
N GLU A 169 16.79 -66.14 -7.13
CA GLU A 169 16.44 -67.33 -7.96
C GLU A 169 16.40 -66.97 -9.47
N ALA A 170 17.05 -67.85 -10.27
CA ALA A 170 16.82 -68.23 -11.68
C ALA A 170 16.74 -67.12 -12.77
N GLU A 171 17.76 -67.00 -13.62
CA GLU A 171 17.99 -67.72 -14.90
C GLU A 171 17.39 -67.01 -16.13
N ASP A 172 18.09 -67.18 -17.26
CA ASP A 172 17.84 -66.73 -18.65
C ASP A 172 18.39 -65.33 -19.00
N GLU A 173 19.62 -65.17 -19.52
CA GLU A 173 20.19 -65.59 -20.83
C GLU A 173 19.80 -64.67 -22.02
N TYR A 174 20.78 -64.41 -22.91
CA TYR A 174 20.85 -63.51 -24.09
C TYR A 174 21.18 -62.04 -23.76
N ASP A 175 22.40 -61.50 -23.94
CA ASP A 175 23.45 -61.55 -24.99
C ASP A 175 23.12 -60.83 -26.31
N ASP A 176 24.14 -60.11 -26.79
CA ASP A 176 24.29 -59.23 -27.98
C ASP A 176 23.61 -57.84 -27.96
N GLY A 177 24.31 -56.72 -28.16
CA GLY A 177 25.70 -56.52 -28.56
C GLY A 177 26.03 -55.03 -28.73
N ASP A 178 27.33 -54.74 -28.67
CA ASP A 178 28.12 -53.64 -29.24
C ASP A 178 27.44 -52.34 -29.70
N VAL A 179 28.02 -51.19 -29.31
CA VAL A 179 28.75 -50.26 -30.22
C VAL A 179 29.35 -49.09 -29.41
N GLN A 180 30.68 -49.18 -29.25
CA GLN A 180 31.69 -48.15 -29.51
C GLN A 180 31.54 -46.68 -29.06
N ALA A 181 32.59 -46.28 -28.32
CA ALA A 181 33.50 -45.16 -28.57
C ALA A 181 33.08 -43.73 -28.20
N GLY A 182 33.88 -43.12 -27.31
CA GLY A 182 33.81 -41.69 -27.04
C GLY A 182 34.80 -41.16 -25.99
N TYR A 183 36.10 -41.37 -26.21
CA TYR A 183 37.25 -40.49 -25.89
C TYR A 183 37.44 -39.78 -24.52
N HIS A 184 38.67 -40.01 -24.02
CA HIS A 184 39.63 -39.16 -23.26
C HIS A 184 39.29 -38.68 -21.83
N GLU A 185 40.02 -39.08 -20.77
CA GLU A 185 41.41 -38.70 -20.35
C GLU A 185 41.51 -37.16 -20.20
N GLU A 186 41.84 -36.55 -19.06
CA GLU A 186 42.96 -36.77 -18.12
C GLU A 186 42.75 -36.00 -16.79
N SER A 187 43.43 -36.51 -15.74
CA SER A 187 44.06 -35.86 -14.57
C SER A 187 43.29 -34.76 -13.82
N GLY A 188 43.05 -34.83 -12.51
CA GLY A 188 43.88 -35.39 -11.44
C GLY A 188 44.69 -34.27 -10.80
N VAL A 189 44.27 -33.79 -9.62
CA VAL A 189 45.16 -33.34 -8.53
C VAL A 189 44.41 -33.56 -7.21
N ASP A 190 45.01 -34.43 -6.38
CA ASP A 190 44.79 -34.56 -4.94
C ASP A 190 45.24 -33.29 -4.22
N ASP A 191 44.50 -32.87 -3.19
CA ASP A 191 45.07 -32.20 -2.02
C ASP A 191 44.24 -32.61 -0.80
N GLU A 192 44.77 -33.64 -0.11
CA GLU A 192 44.51 -33.93 1.30
C GLU A 192 45.49 -33.12 2.18
N GLU A 193 45.21 -33.14 3.49
CA GLU A 193 46.06 -32.69 4.61
C GLU A 193 45.92 -31.18 4.96
N GLU A 194 45.79 -30.74 6.22
CA GLU A 194 45.97 -31.41 7.51
C GLU A 194 45.31 -30.58 8.63
N GLU A 195 45.14 -31.24 9.77
CA GLU A 195 44.63 -30.76 11.05
C GLU A 195 45.49 -29.64 11.67
N GLU A 196 44.93 -28.86 12.60
CA GLU A 196 45.49 -28.75 13.97
C GLU A 196 44.60 -27.92 14.91
N GLN A 197 44.57 -28.40 16.16
CA GLN A 197 43.90 -27.87 17.34
C GLN A 197 44.76 -26.78 18.00
N GLU A 198 44.13 -25.88 18.77
CA GLU A 198 44.62 -25.33 20.06
C GLU A 198 43.54 -24.36 20.59
N GLU A 199 42.78 -24.70 21.64
CA GLU A 199 43.07 -24.57 23.08
C GLU A 199 43.27 -23.14 23.62
N THR A 200 42.29 -22.72 24.43
CA THR A 200 42.42 -21.96 25.69
C THR A 200 42.96 -20.52 25.71
N HIS A 201 42.13 -19.57 26.20
CA HIS A 201 42.50 -18.84 27.42
C HIS A 201 41.30 -18.22 28.16
N ASN A 202 41.36 -18.33 29.48
CA ASN A 202 40.49 -17.80 30.51
C ASN A 202 40.82 -16.33 30.86
N GLY A 203 39.93 -15.66 31.61
CA GLY A 203 40.25 -14.44 32.39
C GLY A 203 39.05 -13.49 32.56
N TYR A 204 38.08 -13.71 33.45
CA TYR A 204 38.05 -13.41 34.90
C TYR A 204 38.15 -11.92 35.32
N HIS A 205 37.12 -11.52 36.08
CA HIS A 205 37.01 -10.50 37.14
C HIS A 205 36.86 -8.99 36.86
N GLY A 206 35.86 -8.43 37.55
CA GLY A 206 35.86 -7.08 38.12
C GLY A 206 34.64 -6.28 37.68
N ASP A 207 33.83 -5.68 38.53
CA ASP A 207 33.75 -5.67 39.99
C ASP A 207 32.41 -5.00 40.32
N GLU A 208 31.94 -5.25 41.52
CA GLU A 208 30.79 -4.61 42.14
C GLU A 208 30.99 -3.08 42.21
N ASN A 209 29.94 -2.30 41.98
CA ASN A 209 29.81 -1.00 42.63
C ASN A 209 28.36 -0.70 42.98
N GLU A 210 28.13 -0.91 44.27
CA GLU A 210 27.08 -0.45 45.15
C GLU A 210 27.10 1.09 45.30
N TYR A 211 26.00 1.66 45.81
CA TYR A 211 25.75 3.07 46.19
C TYR A 211 25.39 4.04 45.02
N SER A 212 24.42 4.94 45.11
CA SER A 212 23.70 5.52 46.27
C SER A 212 22.49 6.36 45.79
N ASP A 213 21.53 6.52 46.70
CA ASP A 213 20.47 7.54 46.76
C ASP A 213 20.89 8.96 46.34
N GLN A 214 19.95 9.68 45.72
CA GLN A 214 19.60 11.11 45.89
C GLN A 214 18.48 11.40 44.87
N GLU A 215 17.21 11.41 45.25
CA GLU A 215 16.48 12.60 45.76
C GLU A 215 16.99 13.90 45.16
N ASP A 216 16.26 14.42 44.16
CA ASP A 216 16.14 15.86 43.92
C ASP A 216 14.77 16.14 43.30
N GLU A 217 13.91 16.73 44.13
CA GLU A 217 12.68 17.43 43.78
C GLU A 217 13.05 18.74 43.06
N TYR A 218 12.51 18.95 41.87
CA TYR A 218 12.37 20.29 41.30
C TYR A 218 10.99 20.44 40.66
N ASP A 219 10.14 21.18 41.39
CA ASP A 219 9.11 22.05 40.84
C ASP A 219 9.74 22.98 39.80
N ASP A 220 9.13 23.10 38.61
CA ASP A 220 9.18 24.37 37.88
C ASP A 220 7.89 24.54 37.05
N ASP A 221 7.01 25.36 37.60
CA ASP A 221 5.90 26.03 36.92
C ASP A 221 6.48 27.12 36.03
N GLU A 222 6.43 26.97 34.70
CA GLU A 222 6.54 28.14 33.80
C GLU A 222 5.41 28.12 32.76
N GLU A 223 4.42 28.96 33.05
CA GLU A 223 3.56 29.59 32.05
C GLU A 223 4.41 30.55 31.21
N GLU A 224 4.50 30.36 29.90
CA GLU A 224 4.81 31.45 28.95
C GLU A 224 3.88 31.29 27.74
N GLU A 225 2.91 32.19 27.55
CA GLU A 225 3.02 33.60 27.17
C GLU A 225 3.07 33.75 25.64
N TYR A 226 2.20 34.64 25.16
CA TYR A 226 1.85 34.84 23.77
C TYR A 226 2.91 35.70 23.09
N ASP A 227 3.46 35.23 21.97
CA ASP A 227 4.19 36.11 21.04
C ASP A 227 3.44 36.22 19.71
N GLU A 228 2.67 37.30 19.67
CA GLU A 228 2.15 38.01 18.51
C GLU A 228 3.32 38.66 17.75
N TYR A 229 3.60 38.21 16.54
CA TYR A 229 4.42 38.96 15.58
C TYR A 229 3.57 39.39 14.40
N ASP A 230 3.18 40.66 14.47
CA ASP A 230 2.81 41.51 13.36
C ASP A 230 4.09 41.97 12.60
N ASP A 231 3.84 42.55 11.44
CA ASP A 231 4.71 43.46 10.69
C ASP A 231 5.73 42.93 9.65
N GLU A 232 5.29 43.16 8.41
CA GLU A 232 5.88 44.13 7.48
C GLU A 232 6.85 43.68 6.37
N GLU A 233 6.44 44.15 5.18
CA GLU A 233 7.27 44.68 4.11
C GLU A 233 8.30 43.78 3.43
N ASN A 234 7.97 43.40 2.19
CA ASN A 234 8.95 43.59 1.12
C ASN A 234 8.26 43.91 -0.21
N GLU A 235 8.28 45.20 -0.52
CA GLU A 235 8.12 45.77 -1.85
C GLU A 235 9.35 45.50 -2.72
N HIS A 236 9.17 45.69 -4.03
CA HIS A 236 10.18 45.74 -5.11
C HIS A 236 10.74 44.40 -5.62
N ASP A 237 10.34 44.03 -6.84
CA ASP A 237 11.22 44.30 -7.98
C ASP A 237 10.47 44.34 -9.32
N GLN A 238 10.84 45.31 -10.15
CA GLN A 238 10.34 45.56 -11.49
C GLN A 238 11.16 44.73 -12.49
N GLY A 239 10.51 44.23 -13.52
CA GLY A 239 11.18 43.55 -14.63
C GLY A 239 10.33 43.63 -15.89
N GLU A 240 10.41 44.79 -16.55
CA GLU A 240 10.01 45.02 -17.94
C GLU A 240 10.77 44.06 -18.87
N GLY A 241 10.13 43.66 -19.98
CA GLY A 241 10.62 42.57 -20.83
C GLY A 241 9.74 42.35 -22.05
N ASP A 242 9.62 43.40 -22.84
CA ASP A 242 8.94 43.52 -24.12
C ASP A 242 9.68 42.72 -25.21
N GLY A 243 8.95 42.09 -26.14
CA GLY A 243 9.56 41.39 -27.27
C GLY A 243 8.57 40.62 -28.15
N TYR A 244 8.10 41.34 -29.18
CA TYR A 244 7.41 40.97 -30.43
C TYR A 244 7.64 39.54 -30.95
N ASP A 245 6.59 38.91 -31.52
CA ASP A 245 6.61 38.49 -32.95
C ASP A 245 5.19 38.12 -33.44
N GLU A 246 4.69 38.87 -34.41
CA GLU A 246 3.47 38.60 -35.17
C GLU A 246 3.88 37.79 -36.41
N GLY A 247 3.41 36.55 -36.50
CA GLY A 247 3.56 35.70 -37.67
C GLY A 247 2.21 35.48 -38.34
N GLU A 248 1.83 36.42 -39.20
CA GLU A 248 0.82 36.22 -40.23
C GLU A 248 1.33 35.19 -41.24
N GLY A 249 0.46 34.25 -41.61
CA GLY A 249 0.69 33.26 -42.64
C GLY A 249 -0.61 33.05 -43.39
N GLU A 250 -0.85 33.93 -44.35
CA GLU A 250 -1.75 33.71 -45.47
C GLU A 250 -1.15 32.60 -46.35
N GLU A 251 -1.91 31.53 -46.60
CA GLU A 251 -1.75 30.75 -47.83
C GLU A 251 -3.14 30.47 -48.38
N ASP A 252 -3.36 31.11 -49.52
CA ASP A 252 -4.33 30.80 -50.56
C ASP A 252 -4.29 29.31 -50.90
N ASP A 253 -5.46 28.72 -51.15
CA ASP A 253 -5.57 27.67 -52.17
C ASP A 253 -6.99 27.73 -52.76
N GLU A 254 -7.02 28.37 -53.92
CA GLU A 254 -8.09 28.36 -54.91
C GLU A 254 -8.40 26.93 -55.34
N TYR A 255 -9.66 26.50 -55.22
CA TYR A 255 -10.21 25.52 -56.14
C TYR A 255 -11.56 26.00 -56.66
N ASP A 256 -11.44 26.49 -57.89
CA ASP A 256 -12.45 26.66 -58.92
C ASP A 256 -13.42 25.46 -59.06
N ASP A 257 -14.68 25.84 -59.26
CA ASP A 257 -15.49 25.43 -60.42
C ASP A 257 -16.11 24.02 -60.43
N ALA A 258 -17.41 23.98 -60.11
CA ALA A 258 -18.38 23.25 -60.92
C ALA A 258 -19.80 23.81 -60.69
N GLU A 259 -20.36 24.28 -61.80
CA GLU A 259 -21.68 24.86 -62.00
C GLU A 259 -22.88 23.94 -61.69
N ASP A 260 -24.03 24.62 -61.65
CA ASP A 260 -25.38 24.16 -62.04
C ASP A 260 -26.06 23.03 -61.26
N ASP A 261 -27.09 23.40 -60.49
CA ASP A 261 -28.45 23.15 -61.01
C ASP A 261 -29.49 24.00 -60.25
N GLU A 262 -30.13 24.90 -61.01
CA GLU A 262 -31.37 25.57 -60.68
C GLU A 262 -32.49 24.53 -60.43
N LEU A 263 -33.12 24.56 -59.26
CA LEU A 263 -34.53 24.22 -59.16
C LEU A 263 -35.24 25.15 -58.17
N ASP A 264 -35.92 26.11 -58.78
CA ASP A 264 -37.14 26.75 -58.29
C ASP A 264 -38.07 25.75 -57.61
N GLN A 265 -38.38 26.01 -56.34
CA GLN A 265 -39.70 25.70 -55.81
C GLN A 265 -40.03 26.63 -54.66
N GLU A 266 -40.71 27.72 -55.02
CA GLU A 266 -41.61 28.45 -54.15
C GLU A 266 -42.51 27.46 -53.38
N ASN A 267 -42.46 27.51 -52.05
CA ASN A 267 -43.65 27.22 -51.26
C ASN A 267 -43.70 28.15 -50.04
N PRO A 268 -44.85 28.80 -49.80
CA PRO A 268 -45.01 29.86 -48.82
C PRO A 268 -45.39 29.32 -47.44
N ASP A 269 -45.08 30.13 -46.43
CA ASP A 269 -45.81 30.23 -45.16
C ASP A 269 -46.05 28.92 -44.39
N HIS A 270 -45.07 28.50 -43.58
CA HIS A 270 -45.40 27.83 -42.31
C HIS A 270 -44.32 28.00 -41.23
N ASP A 271 -44.75 28.68 -40.17
CA ASP A 271 -44.45 28.44 -38.77
C ASP A 271 -43.09 28.76 -38.14
N SER A 272 -43.22 29.71 -37.22
CA SER A 272 -42.64 29.75 -35.89
C SER A 272 -41.13 29.95 -35.83
N PHE A 273 -40.82 31.23 -35.98
CA PHE A 273 -39.91 31.99 -35.14
C PHE A 273 -40.05 31.62 -33.64
N TYR A 274 -39.47 30.49 -33.24
CA TYR A 274 -39.02 30.24 -31.88
C TYR A 274 -37.58 29.74 -31.99
N ASP A 275 -36.71 30.70 -32.28
CA ASP A 275 -35.27 30.65 -32.01
C ASP A 275 -35.10 30.68 -30.48
N GLY A 276 -35.56 29.61 -29.84
CA GLY A 276 -35.25 29.31 -28.45
C GLY A 276 -33.81 28.86 -28.40
N PRO A 277 -33.02 29.29 -27.40
CA PRO A 277 -31.60 29.01 -27.35
C PRO A 277 -31.41 27.51 -27.56
N GLU A 278 -30.66 27.15 -28.61
CA GLU A 278 -30.12 25.81 -28.76
C GLU A 278 -29.56 25.43 -27.40
N LEU A 279 -30.29 24.57 -26.70
CA LEU A 279 -29.77 23.84 -25.57
C LEU A 279 -28.66 23.02 -26.20
N ILE A 280 -27.46 23.59 -26.18
CA ILE A 280 -26.21 22.92 -26.48
C ILE A 280 -26.28 21.67 -25.62
N TYR A 281 -26.68 20.56 -26.23
CA TYR A 281 -26.65 19.26 -25.61
C TYR A 281 -25.19 19.09 -25.25
N HIS A 282 -24.88 19.21 -23.95
CA HIS A 282 -23.55 19.01 -23.41
C HIS A 282 -23.00 17.75 -24.07
N THR A 283 -22.10 17.94 -25.03
CA THR A 283 -21.57 16.83 -25.79
C THR A 283 -20.96 15.88 -24.77
N GLU A 284 -21.20 14.58 -24.92
CA GLU A 284 -20.78 13.49 -24.03
C GLU A 284 -19.28 13.55 -23.63
N ARG A 285 -18.50 14.39 -24.30
CA ARG A 285 -17.14 14.85 -23.96
C ARG A 285 -16.96 15.54 -22.61
N GLU A 286 -18.00 16.12 -21.99
CA GLU A 286 -17.88 16.80 -20.68
C GLU A 286 -18.10 15.88 -19.48
N LEU A 287 -18.45 14.61 -19.72
CA LEU A 287 -18.63 13.61 -18.68
C LEU A 287 -17.43 12.66 -18.66
N GLU A 288 -16.27 13.15 -18.20
CA GLU A 288 -15.14 12.28 -17.85
C GLU A 288 -15.61 11.28 -16.77
N CYS A 289 -15.90 10.05 -17.18
CA CYS A 289 -16.39 9.01 -16.28
C CYS A 289 -15.21 8.40 -15.53
N VAL A 290 -15.10 8.71 -14.24
CA VAL A 290 -14.12 8.08 -13.34
C VAL A 290 -14.74 6.83 -12.73
N ASP A 291 -14.00 5.72 -12.76
CA ASP A 291 -14.43 4.48 -12.10
C ASP A 291 -14.67 4.71 -10.61
N ILE A 292 -15.87 4.41 -10.14
CA ILE A 292 -16.24 4.58 -8.72
C ILE A 292 -15.39 3.68 -7.81
N GLY A 293 -14.91 2.54 -8.31
CA GLY A 293 -13.98 1.66 -7.60
C GLY A 293 -12.62 2.33 -7.35
N LEU A 294 -12.12 3.06 -8.34
CA LEU A 294 -10.91 3.87 -8.23
C LEU A 294 -11.10 5.02 -7.22
N VAL A 295 -12.20 5.76 -7.31
CA VAL A 295 -12.50 6.84 -6.35
C VAL A 295 -12.57 6.30 -4.92
N ARG A 296 -13.23 5.16 -4.70
CA ARG A 296 -13.29 4.49 -3.39
C ARG A 296 -11.91 4.08 -2.90
N ARG A 297 -11.08 3.47 -3.74
CA ARG A 297 -9.70 3.07 -3.39
C ARG A 297 -8.82 4.28 -3.04
N ARG A 298 -8.93 5.37 -3.80
CA ARG A 298 -8.21 6.62 -3.50
C ARG A 298 -8.64 7.21 -2.15
N ALA A 299 -9.94 7.30 -1.91
CA ALA A 299 -10.46 7.75 -0.62
C ALA A 299 -10.06 6.81 0.53
N GLN A 300 -10.01 5.50 0.28
CA GLN A 300 -9.47 4.50 1.21
C GLN A 300 -8.03 4.78 1.60
N ASN A 301 -7.15 4.90 0.62
CA ASN A 301 -5.72 5.09 0.85
C ASN A 301 -5.42 6.45 1.48
N HIS A 302 -6.23 7.48 1.14
CA HIS A 302 -6.03 8.82 1.66
C HIS A 302 -6.56 9.01 3.09
N TYR A 303 -7.74 8.46 3.40
CA TYR A 303 -8.43 8.69 4.67
C TYR A 303 -8.41 7.49 5.63
N GLY A 304 -7.88 6.33 5.21
CA GLY A 304 -7.89 5.10 6.01
C GLY A 304 -9.29 4.49 6.21
N LEU A 305 -10.27 4.84 5.37
CA LEU A 305 -11.67 4.42 5.53
C LEU A 305 -11.95 3.10 4.83
N LEU A 306 -12.67 2.13 5.43
CA LEU A 306 -13.01 0.88 4.73
C LEU A 306 -14.19 1.03 3.76
N LEU A 307 -13.93 1.51 2.54
CA LEU A 307 -14.93 1.75 1.48
C LEU A 307 -15.15 0.57 0.52
N THR A 308 -14.22 -0.37 0.43
CA THR A 308 -14.39 -1.61 -0.34
C THR A 308 -15.15 -2.67 0.43
N SER A 309 -15.77 -3.59 -0.30
CA SER A 309 -16.34 -4.79 0.29
C SER A 309 -15.23 -5.71 0.77
N GLY A 310 -15.27 -6.09 2.04
CA GLY A 310 -14.40 -7.14 2.59
C GLY A 310 -14.89 -8.54 2.18
N SER A 311 -14.13 -9.56 2.53
CA SER A 311 -14.52 -10.97 2.38
C SER A 311 -15.24 -11.45 3.65
N ILE A 312 -16.29 -12.27 3.51
CA ILE A 312 -16.95 -12.86 4.68
C ILE A 312 -16.06 -13.96 5.25
N LEU A 313 -15.64 -13.81 6.50
CA LEU A 313 -14.83 -14.77 7.25
C LEU A 313 -15.66 -15.69 8.15
N GLY A 314 -16.92 -15.33 8.40
CA GLY A 314 -17.82 -16.14 9.22
C GLY A 314 -19.11 -15.42 9.56
N TRP A 315 -20.06 -16.20 10.07
CA TRP A 315 -21.37 -15.75 10.51
C TRP A 315 -21.54 -15.99 11.99
N ARG A 316 -22.21 -15.06 12.67
CA ARG A 316 -22.52 -15.18 14.10
C ARG A 316 -23.92 -14.70 14.41
N LYS A 317 -24.63 -15.42 15.28
CA LYS A 317 -25.91 -14.97 15.82
C LYS A 317 -25.66 -14.23 17.12
N THR A 318 -26.06 -12.97 17.17
CA THR A 318 -26.01 -12.15 18.38
C THR A 318 -27.38 -12.10 19.04
N LYS A 319 -27.40 -11.95 20.38
CA LYS A 319 -28.65 -11.81 21.14
C LYS A 319 -29.42 -10.53 20.77
N LEU A 320 -28.70 -9.47 20.41
CA LEU A 320 -29.25 -8.12 20.23
C LEU A 320 -29.45 -7.70 18.77
N ALA A 321 -28.56 -8.11 17.87
CA ALA A 321 -28.52 -7.60 16.49
C ALA A 321 -28.89 -8.66 15.43
N GLY A 322 -29.30 -9.87 15.83
CA GLY A 322 -29.59 -10.96 14.91
C GLY A 322 -28.32 -11.55 14.29
N LEU A 323 -28.41 -11.98 13.03
CA LEU A 323 -27.29 -12.54 12.28
C LEU A 323 -26.34 -11.41 11.85
N VAL A 324 -25.06 -11.56 12.21
CA VAL A 324 -23.99 -10.64 11.83
C VAL A 324 -22.92 -11.38 11.03
N ALA A 325 -22.31 -10.67 10.08
CA ALA A 325 -21.18 -11.14 9.29
C ALA A 325 -19.88 -10.60 9.86
N VAL A 326 -18.88 -11.46 10.00
CA VAL A 326 -17.50 -11.06 10.25
C VAL A 326 -16.82 -10.85 8.91
N MET A 327 -16.52 -9.60 8.60
CA MET A 327 -15.90 -9.17 7.34
C MET A 327 -14.39 -9.00 7.53
N GLY A 328 -13.60 -9.67 6.71
CA GLY A 328 -12.15 -9.56 6.63
C GLY A 328 -11.70 -8.61 5.54
N TYR A 329 -10.61 -7.90 5.80
CA TYR A 329 -9.98 -6.96 4.89
C TYR A 329 -8.48 -7.25 4.85
N GLU A 330 -7.87 -7.19 3.67
CA GLU A 330 -6.44 -7.43 3.48
C GLU A 330 -5.82 -6.34 2.61
N CYS A 331 -4.67 -5.82 3.02
CA CYS A 331 -3.86 -4.87 2.28
C CYS A 331 -2.38 -5.21 2.50
N GLN A 332 -1.65 -5.55 1.43
CA GLN A 332 -0.22 -5.92 1.48
C GLN A 332 0.11 -6.98 2.55
N GLY A 333 -0.74 -8.02 2.65
CA GLY A 333 -0.58 -9.10 3.64
C GLY A 333 -0.94 -8.72 5.08
N LYS A 334 -1.28 -7.45 5.36
CA LYS A 334 -1.83 -7.00 6.65
C LYS A 334 -3.35 -7.14 6.61
N ARG A 335 -3.94 -7.61 7.71
CA ARG A 335 -5.37 -7.93 7.79
C ARG A 335 -6.05 -7.15 8.90
N THR A 336 -7.30 -6.79 8.68
CA THR A 336 -8.21 -6.34 9.74
C THR A 336 -9.60 -6.95 9.56
N ALA A 337 -10.46 -6.87 10.58
CA ALA A 337 -11.81 -7.40 10.51
C ALA A 337 -12.86 -6.47 11.14
N ARG A 338 -14.10 -6.57 10.66
CA ARG A 338 -15.26 -5.78 11.12
C ARG A 338 -16.48 -6.66 11.27
N VAL A 339 -17.35 -6.29 12.19
CA VAL A 339 -18.69 -6.87 12.30
C VAL A 339 -19.66 -5.98 11.53
N LYS A 340 -20.41 -6.58 10.61
CA LYS A 340 -21.50 -5.90 9.90
C LYS A 340 -22.80 -6.65 10.12
N ARG A 341 -23.88 -5.89 10.35
CA ARG A 341 -25.24 -6.47 10.37
C ARG A 341 -25.59 -6.95 8.97
N HIS A 342 -26.12 -8.17 8.89
CA HIS A 342 -26.56 -8.73 7.63
C HIS A 342 -28.08 -8.90 7.65
N ASN A 343 -28.74 -8.44 6.59
CA ASN A 343 -30.19 -8.50 6.50
C ASN A 343 -30.70 -9.78 5.81
N ASP A 344 -29.81 -10.57 5.20
CA ASP A 344 -30.20 -11.83 4.54
C ASP A 344 -29.90 -13.03 5.47
N PRO A 345 -30.92 -13.81 5.87
CA PRO A 345 -30.77 -14.94 6.78
C PRO A 345 -30.38 -16.27 6.09
N ASN A 346 -30.18 -16.33 4.77
CA ASN A 346 -30.10 -17.61 4.06
C ASN A 346 -28.75 -18.37 4.14
N ASP A 347 -27.70 -17.81 4.74
CA ASP A 347 -26.37 -18.44 4.85
C ASP A 347 -26.00 -18.82 6.30
N GLU A 348 -26.86 -19.59 6.96
CA GLU A 348 -26.55 -20.12 8.29
C GLU A 348 -25.59 -21.32 8.20
N GLN A 349 -24.28 -21.07 8.39
CA GLN A 349 -23.33 -22.10 8.82
C GLN A 349 -22.87 -21.83 10.24
N GLU A 350 -23.54 -22.46 11.21
CA GLU A 350 -23.01 -22.59 12.57
C GLU A 350 -22.04 -23.78 12.63
N SER A 351 -20.74 -23.49 12.80
CA SER A 351 -19.77 -24.51 13.19
C SER A 351 -19.93 -24.83 14.69
N VAL A 352 -20.69 -25.87 15.01
CA VAL A 352 -20.90 -26.30 16.40
C VAL A 352 -19.74 -27.16 16.87
N MET A 353 -18.68 -26.54 17.38
CA MET A 353 -17.69 -27.24 18.20
C MET A 353 -18.32 -27.51 19.58
N LYS A 354 -18.49 -28.80 19.93
CA LYS A 354 -19.20 -29.25 21.15
C LYS A 354 -18.34 -29.21 22.42
N ASP A 355 -17.02 -29.14 22.29
CA ASP A 355 -16.09 -29.16 23.43
C ASP A 355 -15.18 -27.93 23.39
N ARG A 356 -15.51 -26.93 24.21
CA ARG A 356 -14.88 -25.60 24.25
C ARG A 356 -14.11 -25.40 25.56
N SER A 357 -13.11 -26.24 25.79
CA SER A 357 -12.23 -26.13 26.95
C SER A 357 -11.04 -25.20 26.64
N SER A 358 -10.71 -24.29 27.57
CA SER A 358 -9.57 -23.36 27.42
C SER A 358 -8.24 -24.07 27.22
N SER A 359 -8.07 -25.25 27.82
CA SER A 359 -6.91 -26.14 27.63
C SER A 359 -6.69 -26.61 26.18
N LYS A 360 -7.69 -26.46 25.29
CA LYS A 360 -7.62 -26.83 23.87
C LYS A 360 -7.36 -25.63 22.95
N VAL A 361 -7.22 -24.42 23.49
CA VAL A 361 -6.90 -23.23 22.72
C VAL A 361 -5.42 -23.25 22.36
N LEU A 362 -5.11 -23.26 21.06
CA LEU A 362 -3.74 -23.23 20.53
C LEU A 362 -3.29 -21.82 20.17
N GLY A 363 -4.23 -20.89 19.95
CA GLY A 363 -3.89 -19.53 19.59
C GLY A 363 -5.10 -18.64 19.34
N ILE A 364 -4.81 -17.36 19.16
CA ILE A 364 -5.78 -16.30 18.91
C ILE A 364 -5.39 -15.62 17.60
N GLY A 365 -6.39 -15.25 16.79
CA GLY A 365 -6.22 -14.59 15.50
C GLY A 365 -6.81 -13.18 15.48
N LEU A 366 -7.48 -12.86 14.38
CA LEU A 366 -8.06 -11.54 14.16
C LEU A 366 -9.15 -11.21 15.20
N ILE A 367 -9.26 -9.92 15.52
CA ILE A 367 -10.39 -9.36 16.26
C ILE A 367 -11.27 -8.60 15.27
N ALA A 368 -12.57 -8.84 15.35
CA ALA A 368 -13.59 -8.16 14.57
C ALA A 368 -14.57 -7.45 15.51
N TRP A 369 -14.87 -6.19 15.21
CA TRP A 369 -15.85 -5.43 15.99
C TRP A 369 -16.72 -4.54 15.12
N GLU A 370 -17.88 -4.16 15.63
CA GLU A 370 -18.78 -3.19 15.00
C GLU A 370 -18.20 -1.78 15.19
N VAL A 371 -18.04 -1.04 14.09
CA VAL A 371 -17.56 0.35 14.09
C VAL A 371 -18.75 1.27 13.85
N ASP A 372 -18.98 2.19 14.80
CA ASP A 372 -20.00 3.22 14.64
C ASP A 372 -19.60 4.20 13.53
N SER A 373 -20.59 4.64 12.77
CA SER A 373 -20.53 5.79 11.85
C SER A 373 -19.84 7.04 12.40
N LYS A 374 -19.90 7.27 13.72
CA LYS A 374 -19.22 8.40 14.38
C LYS A 374 -17.75 8.16 14.69
N SER A 375 -17.31 6.90 14.68
CA SER A 375 -15.95 6.50 15.06
C SER A 375 -15.18 5.90 13.88
N VAL A 376 -15.57 6.18 12.63
CA VAL A 376 -14.94 5.55 11.46
C VAL A 376 -13.48 5.97 11.29
N PHE A 377 -13.11 7.18 11.71
CA PHE A 377 -11.73 7.68 11.71
C PHE A 377 -10.91 7.21 12.92
N GLU A 378 -11.56 6.73 13.98
CA GLU A 378 -10.94 6.18 15.19
C GLU A 378 -11.58 4.82 15.53
N PRO A 379 -11.44 3.81 14.67
CA PRO A 379 -12.28 2.61 14.72
C PRO A 379 -12.12 1.81 16.02
N THR A 380 -10.98 1.90 16.69
CA THR A 380 -10.69 1.18 17.95
C THR A 380 -11.20 1.90 19.20
N LYS A 381 -11.70 3.14 19.10
CA LYS A 381 -12.11 3.95 20.24
C LYS A 381 -13.16 3.27 21.12
N SER A 382 -14.12 2.59 20.50
CA SER A 382 -15.20 1.87 21.19
C SER A 382 -14.75 0.59 21.90
N LEU A 383 -13.51 0.16 21.67
CA LEU A 383 -12.89 -0.99 22.35
C LEU A 383 -12.01 -0.60 23.53
N PHE A 384 -11.86 0.70 23.81
CA PHE A 384 -11.02 1.14 24.92
C PHE A 384 -11.49 0.52 26.25
N PRO A 385 -10.61 -0.18 27.00
CA PRO A 385 -11.01 -0.88 28.22
C PRO A 385 -11.55 0.09 29.27
N THR A 386 -12.78 -0.15 29.72
CA THR A 386 -13.42 0.57 30.81
C THR A 386 -14.14 -0.41 31.73
N THR A 387 -14.13 -0.14 33.03
CA THR A 387 -14.66 -1.05 34.06
C THR A 387 -16.16 -1.31 33.94
N ASN A 388 -16.92 -0.38 33.34
CA ASN A 388 -18.37 -0.49 33.14
C ASN A 388 -18.79 -0.08 31.71
N GLY A 389 -17.91 -0.28 30.74
CA GLY A 389 -18.17 0.09 29.34
C GLY A 389 -19.24 -0.77 28.69
N THR A 390 -20.02 -0.14 27.81
CA THR A 390 -20.81 -0.86 26.81
C THR A 390 -19.95 -1.05 25.58
N TYR A 391 -19.63 -2.30 25.26
CA TYR A 391 -18.79 -2.64 24.11
C TYR A 391 -19.66 -2.95 22.88
N PRO A 392 -19.18 -2.64 21.67
CA PRO A 392 -19.84 -3.09 20.44
C PRO A 392 -19.80 -4.61 20.32
N ALA A 393 -20.60 -5.16 19.40
CA ALA A 393 -20.49 -6.57 19.04
C ALA A 393 -19.04 -6.88 18.61
N THR A 394 -18.38 -7.75 19.37
CA THR A 394 -16.95 -8.04 19.21
C THR A 394 -16.73 -9.55 19.21
N PHE A 395 -15.94 -10.02 18.26
CA PHE A 395 -15.59 -11.43 18.09
C PHE A 395 -14.09 -11.59 17.92
N ILE A 396 -13.56 -12.69 18.43
CA ILE A 396 -12.16 -13.05 18.35
C ILE A 396 -12.04 -14.39 17.65
N ALA A 397 -11.14 -14.48 16.66
CA ALA A 397 -10.82 -15.75 16.03
C ALA A 397 -9.99 -16.60 17.01
N VAL A 398 -10.47 -17.80 17.36
CA VAL A 398 -9.80 -18.74 18.26
C VAL A 398 -9.40 -19.98 17.48
N ARG A 399 -8.14 -20.37 17.58
CA ARG A 399 -7.60 -21.60 17.01
C ARG A 399 -7.61 -22.68 18.07
N TRP A 400 -8.27 -23.79 17.77
CA TRP A 400 -8.38 -24.95 18.64
C TRP A 400 -7.45 -26.08 18.21
N GLU A 401 -7.29 -27.08 19.08
CA GLU A 401 -6.71 -28.36 18.74
C GLU A 401 -7.35 -28.96 17.49
N GLY A 402 -6.53 -29.50 16.57
CA GLY A 402 -6.97 -29.98 15.27
C GLY A 402 -7.03 -28.90 14.17
N ASP A 403 -6.44 -27.72 14.41
CA ASP A 403 -6.37 -26.59 13.45
C ASP A 403 -7.74 -26.03 13.03
N ILE A 404 -8.71 -26.15 13.93
CA ILE A 404 -10.06 -25.64 13.72
C ILE A 404 -10.10 -24.19 14.20
N TRP A 405 -10.70 -23.31 13.40
CA TRP A 405 -10.90 -21.91 13.74
C TRP A 405 -12.37 -21.61 14.02
N THR A 406 -12.64 -20.88 15.09
CA THR A 406 -13.98 -20.35 15.39
C THR A 406 -13.91 -18.85 15.69
N TRP A 407 -15.06 -18.19 15.68
CA TRP A 407 -15.21 -16.79 16.09
C TRP A 407 -15.95 -16.75 17.44
N GLU A 408 -15.24 -16.58 18.53
CA GLU A 408 -15.87 -16.52 19.85
C GLU A 408 -16.31 -15.09 20.16
N SER A 409 -17.48 -14.94 20.79
CA SER A 409 -17.92 -13.62 21.26
C SER A 409 -16.99 -13.12 22.36
N ARG A 410 -16.99 -11.81 22.65
CA ARG A 410 -16.27 -11.25 23.79
C ARG A 410 -16.62 -11.97 25.10
N GLU A 411 -17.90 -12.24 25.35
CA GLU A 411 -18.36 -12.95 26.55
C GLU A 411 -17.87 -14.40 26.62
N ASP A 412 -17.89 -15.11 25.48
CA ASP A 412 -17.36 -16.47 25.39
C ASP A 412 -15.85 -16.47 25.61
N PHE A 413 -15.14 -15.48 25.06
CA PHE A 413 -13.70 -15.35 25.21
C PHE A 413 -13.27 -15.07 26.66
N HIS A 414 -14.00 -14.20 27.40
CA HIS A 414 -13.82 -14.07 28.85
C HIS A 414 -13.99 -15.41 29.57
N SER A 415 -14.94 -16.23 29.13
CA SER A 415 -15.19 -17.55 29.74
C SER A 415 -14.10 -18.57 29.41
N LEU A 416 -13.30 -18.34 28.36
CA LEU A 416 -12.13 -19.15 28.01
C LEU A 416 -10.90 -18.74 28.84
N MET A 417 -10.69 -17.43 29.05
CA MET A 417 -9.55 -16.89 29.80
C MET A 417 -9.86 -16.74 31.30
N LYS A 418 -10.26 -17.84 31.95
CA LYS A 418 -10.78 -17.84 33.34
C LYS A 418 -9.74 -17.44 34.40
N ASP A 419 -8.48 -17.53 34.05
CA ASP A 419 -7.32 -17.15 34.85
C ASP A 419 -7.09 -15.63 34.88
N LEU A 420 -7.71 -14.88 33.96
CA LEU A 420 -7.65 -13.43 33.88
C LEU A 420 -8.97 -12.79 34.32
N SER A 421 -8.89 -11.59 34.89
CA SER A 421 -10.06 -10.75 35.10
C SER A 421 -10.65 -10.28 33.76
N GLN A 422 -11.92 -9.91 33.75
CA GLN A 422 -12.57 -9.38 32.55
C GLN A 422 -11.82 -8.15 31.99
N PHE A 423 -11.36 -7.28 32.88
CA PHE A 423 -10.60 -6.09 32.50
C PHE A 423 -9.26 -6.43 31.85
N GLU A 424 -8.52 -7.42 32.36
CA GLU A 424 -7.27 -7.88 31.74
C GLU A 424 -7.51 -8.48 30.35
N VAL A 425 -8.58 -9.26 30.17
CA VAL A 425 -8.96 -9.79 28.86
C VAL A 425 -9.31 -8.65 27.88
N ASP A 426 -10.02 -7.62 28.35
CA ASP A 426 -10.35 -6.45 27.52
C ASP A 426 -9.10 -5.68 27.11
N ILE A 427 -8.12 -5.52 28.01
CA ILE A 427 -6.82 -4.93 27.69
C ILE A 427 -6.14 -5.71 26.56
N LEU A 428 -6.09 -7.04 26.65
CA LEU A 428 -5.49 -7.88 25.61
C LEU A 428 -6.21 -7.73 24.27
N MET A 429 -7.55 -7.75 24.29
CA MET A 429 -8.35 -7.55 23.08
C MET A 429 -8.11 -6.17 22.46
N TYR A 430 -8.06 -5.12 23.29
CA TYR A 430 -7.77 -3.78 22.82
C TYR A 430 -6.38 -3.68 22.19
N PHE A 431 -5.34 -4.22 22.84
CA PHE A 431 -3.97 -4.25 22.32
C PHE A 431 -3.89 -4.97 20.97
N MET A 432 -4.54 -6.12 20.86
CA MET A 432 -4.60 -6.86 19.60
C MET A 432 -5.32 -6.06 18.50
N ALA A 433 -6.44 -5.40 18.84
CA ALA A 433 -7.19 -4.58 17.89
C ALA A 433 -6.38 -3.38 17.38
N ILE A 434 -5.72 -2.61 18.26
CA ILE A 434 -4.88 -1.48 17.84
C ILE A 434 -3.64 -1.93 17.06
N SER A 435 -3.06 -3.10 17.40
CA SER A 435 -1.92 -3.64 16.66
C SER A 435 -2.33 -4.02 15.23
N GLN A 436 -3.40 -4.81 15.11
CA GLN A 436 -3.98 -5.25 13.84
C GLN A 436 -4.40 -4.07 12.96
N GLU A 437 -5.15 -3.13 13.55
CA GLU A 437 -5.67 -1.96 12.84
C GLU A 437 -4.53 -1.01 12.43
N GLY A 438 -3.57 -0.78 13.33
CA GLY A 438 -2.41 0.05 13.04
C GLY A 438 -1.56 -0.49 11.90
N ASP A 439 -1.32 -1.81 11.89
CA ASP A 439 -0.60 -2.49 10.80
C ASP A 439 -1.34 -2.36 9.47
N TYR A 440 -2.65 -2.60 9.48
CA TYR A 440 -3.49 -2.51 8.29
C TYR A 440 -3.56 -1.08 7.73
N LEU A 441 -3.79 -0.08 8.59
CA LEU A 441 -3.85 1.32 8.19
C LEU A 441 -2.48 1.85 7.73
N LYS A 442 -1.38 1.38 8.33
CA LYS A 442 -0.03 1.68 7.83
C LYS A 442 0.19 1.11 6.43
N ALA A 443 -0.22 -0.13 6.17
CA ALA A 443 -0.11 -0.73 4.84
C ALA A 443 -0.99 0.01 3.80
N MET A 444 -2.17 0.47 4.21
CA MET A 444 -3.11 1.16 3.33
C MET A 444 -2.71 2.61 3.02
N THR A 445 -2.24 3.35 4.02
CA THR A 445 -2.06 4.81 3.95
C THR A 445 -0.59 5.25 3.98
N GLY A 446 0.33 4.31 4.22
CA GLY A 446 1.73 4.59 4.52
C GLY A 446 1.99 5.14 5.93
N LYS A 447 0.94 5.48 6.70
CA LYS A 447 1.06 6.06 8.04
C LYS A 447 0.37 5.19 9.09
N ARG A 448 1.07 4.91 10.19
CA ARG A 448 0.47 4.24 11.34
C ARG A 448 -0.27 5.28 12.17
N PRO A 449 -1.58 5.11 12.45
CA PRO A 449 -2.30 6.01 13.35
C PRO A 449 -1.76 5.89 14.79
N THR A 450 -1.81 7.00 15.50
CA THR A 450 -1.58 7.05 16.94
C THR A 450 -2.87 6.64 17.65
N PHE A 451 -2.80 5.60 18.47
CA PHE A 451 -3.90 5.21 19.34
C PHE A 451 -3.64 5.77 20.74
N PRO A 452 -4.69 6.15 21.49
CA PRO A 452 -4.51 6.53 22.87
C PRO A 452 -3.83 5.37 23.63
N GLY A 453 -2.63 5.63 24.13
CA GLY A 453 -1.93 4.69 25.01
C GLY A 453 -2.75 4.50 26.28
N LEU A 454 -2.61 3.33 26.92
CA LEU A 454 -3.29 3.04 28.19
C LEU A 454 -2.73 3.85 29.39
N GLY A 455 -2.03 4.97 29.14
CA GLY A 455 -1.39 5.77 30.19
C GLY A 455 -0.21 5.06 30.89
N PHE A 456 0.29 3.96 30.32
CA PHE A 456 1.57 3.39 30.71
C PHE A 456 2.61 3.92 29.73
N ASP A 457 3.38 4.92 30.14
CA ASP A 457 4.60 5.34 29.45
C ASP A 457 5.58 4.16 29.49
N ILE A 458 5.45 3.24 28.53
CA ILE A 458 6.46 2.23 28.29
C ILE A 458 7.50 2.91 27.41
N ALA A 459 8.50 3.51 28.07
CA ALA A 459 9.73 3.95 27.43
C ALA A 459 10.24 2.81 26.52
N SER A 460 10.32 3.08 25.23
CA SER A 460 10.74 2.12 24.22
C SER A 460 12.18 1.67 24.52
N THR A 461 12.36 0.39 24.77
CA THR A 461 13.66 -0.27 24.97
C THR A 461 14.16 -0.88 23.68
#